data_AF-A0A2R7T114-F1
#
_entry.id   AF-A0A2R7T114-F1
#
_cell.length_a   1.000
_cell.length_b   1.000
_cell.length_c   1.000
_cell.angle_alpha   90.00
_cell.angle_beta   90.00
_cell.angle_gamma   90.00
#
_symmetry.space_group_name_H-M   'P 1'
#
loop_
_entity.id
_entity.type
_entity.pdbx_description
1 polymer ?
#
loop_
_entity_poly.entity_id
_entity_poly.type
_entity_poly.pdbx_seq_one_letter_code
_entity_poly.pdbx_strand_id
1 'polypeptide(L)'
;LSTTVQADRLASAQALAARFACTVVLKGSGSVIASPGRRTAINPTGGPALATAGSGDVLAGWLGGLWAQAAGTHAHAIACAGVYAHGRAGDGPGVLRAGDLIDRLAAQH
;
A
#
# COMPACT_ATOMS: atom_id res chain seq x y z
N LEU A 1 -13.29 -8.83 7.25
CA LEU A 1 -12.34 -9.59 6.41
C LEU A 1 -12.42 -11.06 6.84
N SER A 2 -12.69 -11.98 5.92
CA SER A 2 -12.85 -13.41 6.24
C SER A 2 -11.61 -13.96 6.95
N THR A 3 -11.79 -14.82 7.96
CA THR A 3 -10.72 -15.43 8.77
C THR A 3 -9.64 -16.11 7.93
N THR A 4 -9.99 -16.64 6.76
CA THR A 4 -9.06 -17.25 5.81
C THR A 4 -8.03 -16.27 5.24
N VAL A 5 -8.42 -15.02 4.98
CA VAL A 5 -7.49 -14.00 4.42
C VAL A 5 -6.46 -13.57 5.45
N GLN A 6 -6.82 -13.56 6.74
CA GLN A 6 -5.88 -13.25 7.80
C GLN A 6 -4.93 -14.42 8.10
N ALA A 7 -5.41 -15.66 7.94
CA ALA A 7 -4.60 -16.87 8.16
C ALA A 7 -3.46 -17.00 7.15
N ASP A 8 -3.66 -16.56 5.89
CA ASP A 8 -2.59 -16.51 4.89
C ASP A 8 -2.74 -15.31 3.94
N ARG A 9 -2.33 -14.14 4.44
CA ARG A 9 -2.35 -12.87 3.69
C ARG A 9 -1.45 -12.92 2.46
N LEU A 10 -0.32 -13.63 2.55
CA LEU A 10 0.65 -13.72 1.47
C LEU A 10 0.08 -14.52 0.30
N ALA A 11 -0.43 -15.72 0.55
CA ALA A 11 -1.06 -16.54 -0.47
C ALA A 11 -2.31 -15.86 -1.03
N SER A 12 -3.10 -15.17 -0.20
CA SER A 12 -4.27 -14.42 -0.67
C SER A 12 -3.89 -13.33 -1.67
N ALA A 13 -2.85 -12.53 -1.37
CA ALA A 13 -2.39 -11.48 -2.28
C ALA A 13 -1.83 -12.07 -3.60
N GLN A 14 -1.05 -13.15 -3.51
CA GLN A 14 -0.52 -13.86 -4.67
C GLN A 14 -1.63 -14.46 -5.55
N ALA A 15 -2.64 -15.08 -4.95
CA ALA A 15 -3.79 -15.65 -5.66
C ALA A 15 -4.59 -14.57 -6.38
N LEU A 16 -4.81 -13.41 -5.75
CA LEU A 16 -5.47 -12.27 -6.40
C LEU A 16 -4.64 -11.73 -7.56
N ALA A 17 -3.32 -11.56 -7.37
CA ALA A 17 -2.42 -11.06 -8.39
C ALA A 17 -2.39 -11.99 -9.63
N ALA A 18 -2.35 -13.31 -9.41
CA ALA A 18 -2.41 -14.30 -10.47
C ALA A 18 -3.78 -14.30 -11.18
N ARG A 19 -4.88 -14.33 -10.40
CA ARG A 19 -6.24 -14.38 -10.94
C ARG A 19 -6.58 -13.19 -11.82
N PHE A 20 -6.15 -11.99 -11.43
CA PHE A 20 -6.46 -10.75 -12.13
C PHE A 20 -5.32 -10.24 -13.02
N ALA A 21 -4.22 -10.98 -13.11
CA ALA A 21 -3.02 -10.61 -13.86
C ALA A 21 -2.54 -9.16 -13.58
N CYS A 22 -2.59 -8.74 -12.31
CA CYS A 22 -2.34 -7.35 -11.92
C CYS A 22 -1.45 -7.25 -10.67
N THR A 23 -1.00 -6.03 -10.37
CA THR A 23 -0.35 -5.74 -9.08
C THR A 23 -1.41 -5.51 -8.01
N VAL A 24 -1.31 -6.25 -6.92
CA VAL A 24 -2.23 -6.21 -5.78
C VAL A 24 -1.51 -5.65 -4.58
N VAL A 25 -2.14 -4.67 -3.91
CA VAL A 25 -1.76 -4.19 -2.57
C VAL A 25 -2.81 -4.66 -1.58
N LEU A 26 -2.49 -5.68 -0.78
CA LEU A 26 -3.35 -6.16 0.30
C LEU A 26 -3.05 -5.39 1.58
N LYS A 27 -3.84 -4.34 1.83
CA LYS A 27 -3.66 -3.42 2.97
C LYS A 27 -3.81 -4.08 4.34
N GLY A 28 -3.08 -3.57 5.32
CA GLY A 28 -3.12 -3.95 6.74
C GLY A 28 -1.76 -3.74 7.40
N SER A 29 -1.61 -4.21 8.64
CA SER A 29 -0.27 -4.29 9.26
C SER A 29 0.60 -5.21 8.41
N GLY A 30 1.77 -4.72 7.98
CA GLY A 30 2.59 -5.43 7.00
C GLY A 30 1.88 -5.55 5.65
N SER A 31 1.46 -4.43 5.04
CA SER A 31 0.78 -4.45 3.72
C SER A 31 1.57 -5.29 2.71
N VAL A 32 0.88 -6.19 1.99
CA VAL A 32 1.52 -7.14 1.06
C VAL A 32 1.35 -6.67 -0.37
N ILE A 33 2.43 -6.65 -1.15
CA ILE A 33 2.44 -6.24 -2.56
C ILE A 33 2.81 -7.44 -3.42
N ALA A 34 1.89 -7.93 -4.25
CA ALA A 34 2.09 -9.08 -5.12
C ALA A 34 1.85 -8.71 -6.59
N SER A 35 2.64 -9.26 -7.50
CA SER A 35 2.44 -9.13 -8.95
C SER A 35 2.88 -10.43 -9.63
N PRO A 36 2.24 -10.84 -10.75
CA PRO A 36 2.69 -11.99 -11.52
C PRO A 36 4.17 -11.88 -11.91
N GLY A 37 4.92 -12.97 -11.75
CA GLY A 37 6.35 -13.04 -12.13
C GLY A 37 7.31 -12.22 -11.27
N ARG A 38 6.85 -11.62 -10.17
CA ARG A 38 7.69 -10.85 -9.23
C ARG A 38 7.63 -11.43 -7.83
N ARG A 39 8.73 -11.25 -7.09
CA ARG A 39 8.76 -11.58 -5.66
C ARG A 39 7.75 -10.70 -4.92
N THR A 40 6.97 -11.32 -4.06
CA THR A 40 6.03 -10.60 -3.20
C THR A 40 6.81 -9.77 -2.19
N ALA A 41 6.40 -8.53 -1.97
CA ALA A 41 6.98 -7.63 -0.99
C ALA A 41 6.03 -7.44 0.20
N ILE A 42 6.60 -7.16 1.37
CA ILE A 42 5.88 -6.81 2.59
C ILE A 42 6.38 -5.44 3.01
N ASN A 43 5.46 -4.49 3.20
CA ASN A 43 5.79 -3.16 3.65
C ASN A 43 6.05 -3.15 5.18
N PRO A 44 7.24 -2.75 5.65
CA PRO A 44 7.56 -2.74 7.07
C PRO A 44 7.10 -1.46 7.80
N THR A 45 6.56 -0.48 7.08
CA THR A 45 6.19 0.84 7.64
C THR A 45 4.69 0.98 7.84
N GLY A 46 4.30 2.02 8.58
CA GLY A 46 2.93 2.29 8.96
C GLY A 46 2.64 1.84 10.38
N GLY A 47 1.74 2.56 11.03
CA GLY A 47 1.36 2.32 12.42
C GLY A 47 -0.14 2.45 12.67
N PRO A 48 -0.55 2.37 13.94
CA PRO A 48 -1.94 2.54 14.36
C PRO A 48 -2.57 3.86 13.87
N ALA A 49 -1.75 4.88 13.65
CA ALA A 49 -2.19 6.18 13.14
C ALA A 49 -2.83 6.11 11.74
N LEU A 50 -2.53 5.08 10.95
CA LEU A 50 -3.17 4.82 9.66
C LEU A 50 -4.49 4.05 9.75
N ALA A 51 -4.89 3.60 10.95
CA ALA A 51 -6.17 2.94 11.18
C ALA A 51 -7.33 3.96 11.25
N THR A 52 -7.29 4.97 10.39
CA THR A 52 -8.27 6.05 10.29
C THR A 52 -9.06 5.95 8.99
N ALA A 53 -10.29 6.44 9.03
CA ALA A 53 -11.11 6.54 7.82
C ALA A 53 -10.40 7.44 6.79
N GLY A 54 -10.40 7.03 5.53
CA GLY A 54 -9.79 7.77 4.43
C GLY A 54 -8.30 7.51 4.18
N SER A 55 -7.55 6.86 5.10
CA SER A 55 -6.12 6.57 4.87
C SER A 55 -5.89 5.70 3.63
N GLY A 56 -6.81 4.78 3.35
CA GLY A 56 -6.80 3.94 2.16
C GLY A 56 -7.10 4.70 0.87
N ASP A 57 -7.97 5.72 0.92
CA ASP A 57 -8.28 6.57 -0.23
C ASP A 57 -7.06 7.44 -0.59
N VAL A 58 -6.36 7.96 0.43
CA VAL A 58 -5.08 8.66 0.25
C VAL A 58 -4.04 7.75 -0.42
N LEU A 59 -3.90 6.49 0.03
CA LEU A 59 -3.00 5.52 -0.62
C LEU A 59 -3.37 5.29 -2.09
N ALA A 60 -4.66 5.09 -2.39
CA ALA A 60 -5.12 4.84 -3.75
C ALA A 60 -4.83 6.04 -4.67
N GLY A 61 -5.16 7.25 -4.23
CA GLY A 61 -4.85 8.49 -4.97
C GLY A 61 -3.36 8.70 -5.17
N TRP A 62 -2.57 8.44 -4.12
CA TRP A 62 -1.10 8.52 -4.17
C TRP A 62 -0.49 7.59 -5.22
N LEU A 63 -0.91 6.31 -5.22
CA LEU A 63 -0.46 5.33 -6.20
C LEU A 63 -0.89 5.71 -7.62
N GLY A 64 -2.11 6.24 -7.80
CA GLY A 64 -2.58 6.74 -9.09
C GLY A 64 -1.75 7.91 -9.62
N GLY A 65 -1.41 8.87 -8.75
CA GLY A 65 -0.54 10.00 -9.09
C GLY A 65 0.87 9.59 -9.46
N LEU A 66 1.48 8.66 -8.72
CA LEU A 66 2.79 8.11 -9.05
C LEU A 66 2.75 7.34 -10.38
N TRP A 67 1.70 6.53 -10.61
CA TRP A 67 1.51 5.78 -11.84
C TRP A 67 1.42 6.70 -13.07
N ALA A 68 0.69 7.80 -12.97
CA ALA A 68 0.55 8.78 -14.05
C ALA A 68 1.89 9.43 -14.46
N GLN A 69 2.84 9.56 -13.53
CA GLN A 69 4.15 10.19 -13.77
C GLN A 69 5.23 9.20 -14.19
N ALA A 70 5.05 7.90 -13.92
CA ALA A 70 6.10 6.89 -14.03
C ALA A 70 6.00 6.07 -15.33
N ALA A 71 6.00 6.75 -16.49
CA ALA A 71 5.93 6.10 -17.80
C ALA A 71 7.03 5.02 -17.96
N GLY A 72 6.63 3.82 -18.38
CA GLY A 72 7.55 2.68 -18.57
C GLY A 72 7.96 1.95 -17.29
N THR A 73 7.57 2.43 -16.10
CA THR A 73 7.86 1.74 -14.83
C THR A 73 6.80 0.69 -14.53
N HIS A 74 7.22 -0.46 -14.00
CA HIS A 74 6.30 -1.54 -13.66
C HIS A 74 5.48 -1.24 -12.40
N ALA A 75 4.18 -1.60 -12.40
CA ALA A 75 3.23 -1.32 -11.30
C ALA A 75 3.71 -1.80 -9.94
N HIS A 76 4.30 -2.99 -9.87
CA HIS A 76 4.95 -3.50 -8.67
C HIS A 76 5.94 -2.52 -8.02
N ALA A 77 6.82 -1.88 -8.80
CA ALA A 77 7.84 -0.98 -8.26
C ALA A 77 7.18 0.30 -7.70
N ILE A 78 6.20 0.83 -8.42
CA ILE A 78 5.41 2.00 -7.99
C ILE A 78 4.61 1.68 -6.73
N ALA A 79 3.98 0.51 -6.66
CA ALA A 79 3.26 0.04 -5.48
C ALA A 79 4.18 -0.11 -4.27
N CYS A 80 5.35 -0.73 -4.41
CA CYS A 80 6.31 -0.85 -3.32
C CYS A 80 6.77 0.51 -2.79
N ALA A 81 7.15 1.43 -3.68
CA ALA A 81 7.59 2.77 -3.28
C ALA A 81 6.45 3.59 -2.64
N GLY A 82 5.27 3.61 -3.27
CA GLY A 82 4.14 4.39 -2.79
C GLY A 82 3.55 3.89 -1.47
N VAL A 83 3.46 2.56 -1.29
CA VAL A 83 3.01 1.97 -0.01
C VAL A 83 4.02 2.24 1.10
N TYR A 84 5.32 2.21 0.80
CA TYR A 84 6.36 2.53 1.78
C TYR A 84 6.32 3.99 2.22
N ALA A 85 6.18 4.94 1.29
CA ALA A 85 6.04 6.37 1.58
C ALA A 85 4.77 6.65 2.40
N HIS A 86 3.64 6.06 2.03
CA HIS A 86 2.39 6.16 2.78
C HIS A 86 2.52 5.63 4.21
N GLY A 87 3.12 4.44 4.36
CA GLY A 87 3.40 3.87 5.67
C GLY A 87 4.28 4.78 6.52
N ARG A 88 5.37 5.31 5.95
CA ARG A 88 6.28 6.25 6.64
C ARG A 88 5.60 7.54 7.07
N ALA A 89 4.75 8.11 6.22
CA ALA A 89 3.99 9.30 6.57
C ALA A 89 3.03 9.05 7.75
N GLY A 90 2.56 7.81 7.88
CA GLY A 90 1.74 7.33 8.99
C GLY A 90 2.50 6.74 10.18
N ASP A 91 3.83 6.78 10.20
CA ASP A 91 4.61 6.35 11.36
C ASP A 91 4.48 7.38 12.49
N GLY A 92 4.38 6.88 13.72
CA GLY A 92 4.26 7.68 14.93
C GLY A 92 3.00 7.37 15.76
N PRO A 93 2.92 7.94 16.96
CA PRO A 93 1.80 7.74 17.87
C PRO A 93 0.56 8.53 17.45
N GLY A 94 -0.60 8.09 17.95
CA GLY A 94 -1.86 8.83 17.83
C GLY A 94 -2.69 8.47 16.60
N VAL A 95 -3.59 9.38 16.24
CA VAL A 95 -4.57 9.24 15.16
C VAL A 95 -4.24 10.28 14.10
N LEU A 96 -4.05 9.86 12.85
CA LEU A 96 -3.74 10.78 11.75
C LEU A 96 -4.97 10.96 10.86
N ARG A 97 -5.40 12.21 10.63
CA ARG A 97 -6.50 12.45 9.68
C ARG A 97 -5.97 12.24 8.26
N ALA A 98 -6.86 11.87 7.34
CA ALA A 98 -6.50 11.70 5.93
C ALA A 98 -5.86 12.97 5.33
N GLY A 99 -6.33 14.16 5.71
CA GLY A 99 -5.73 15.44 5.30
C GLY A 99 -4.28 15.58 5.77
N ASP A 100 -4.03 15.38 7.06
CA ASP A 100 -2.67 15.45 7.63
C ASP A 100 -1.71 14.46 6.96
N LEU A 101 -2.21 13.30 6.54
CA LEU A 101 -1.45 12.28 5.82
C LEU A 101 -1.04 12.76 4.41
N ILE A 102 -1.92 13.49 3.71
CA ILE A 102 -1.61 14.11 2.41
C ILE A 102 -0.46 15.11 2.59
N ASP A 103 -0.56 15.99 3.60
CA ASP A 103 0.47 16.99 3.86
C ASP A 103 1.83 16.35 4.16
N ARG A 104 1.84 15.27 4.95
CA ARG A 104 3.06 14.51 5.27
C ARG A 104 3.65 13.78 4.06
N LEU A 105 2.82 13.30 3.14
CA LEU A 105 3.27 12.69 1.89
C LEU A 105 3.89 13.73 0.95
N ALA A 106 3.25 14.89 0.83
CA ALA A 106 3.77 16.00 0.03
C ALA A 106 5.12 16.51 0.54
N ALA A 107 5.35 16.51 1.86
CA ALA A 107 6.63 16.90 2.45
C ALA A 107 7.79 15.91 2.22
N GLN A 108 7.51 14.70 1.71
CA GLN A 108 8.49 13.63 1.48
C GLN A 108 8.89 13.46 0.01
N HIS A 109 8.26 14.19 -0.89
CA HIS A 109 8.43 14.13 -2.35
C HIS A 109 8.94 15.46 -2.91
#